data_AF-A0A9D4I3R8-F1
#
_entry.id   AF-A0A9D4I3R8-F1
#
_cell.length_a   1.000
_cell.length_b   1.000
_cell.length_c   1.000
_cell.angle_alpha   90.00
_cell.angle_beta   90.00
_cell.angle_gamma   90.00
#
_symmetry.space_group_name_H-M   'P 1'
#
loop_
_entity.id
_entity.type
_entity.pdbx_description
1 polymer ?
#
loop_
_entity_poly.entity_id
_entity_poly.type
_entity_poly.pdbx_seq_one_letter_code
_entity_poly.pdbx_strand_id
1 'polypeptide(L)'
;MRKLQGNQEASLQYMQNSFDEQLQKIHETRRKINAALDTIEQKTLNEMKETLTKLQASCKDDVDKCISLQDELKQLRDAIQDISDKSKLDLSFIATRKCKDKIQQCETFLKKNSLGNTFYITFQPNSDIVQYLSKLSGLEKIEHSIQTLLIQDNPNKIITVHGKSVHNVRISSDSKVCIITAICVLPEGQVLVADRSNKTIKMLDQQYRVVSHCSVTNLPFHMCQITPSKVAVTMECSEVQFITVNNRKLVKGRKLQLQHGCAGIACHQDDLYITTFHALYKYTLSGQQVSKMYEDTFGPWTGKTQSGFIWI
;
A
#
# COMPACT_ATOMS: atom_id res chain seq x y z
N MET A 1 32.10 -35.82 -15.87
CA MET A 1 32.73 -34.87 -14.94
C MET A 1 33.12 -33.56 -15.60
N ARG A 2 34.09 -33.47 -16.52
CA ARG A 2 34.49 -32.19 -17.15
C ARG A 2 33.34 -31.40 -17.81
N LYS A 3 32.44 -32.07 -18.52
CA LYS A 3 31.25 -31.43 -19.12
C LYS A 3 30.26 -30.88 -18.08
N LEU A 4 30.14 -31.56 -16.93
CA LEU A 4 29.28 -31.12 -15.82
C LEU A 4 29.86 -29.85 -15.18
N GLN A 5 31.17 -29.84 -14.95
CA GLN A 5 31.88 -28.70 -14.39
C GLN A 5 31.80 -27.47 -15.30
N GLY A 6 32.05 -27.63 -16.61
CA GLY A 6 31.93 -26.52 -17.56
C GLY A 6 30.52 -25.94 -17.65
N ASN A 7 29.48 -26.78 -17.54
CA ASN A 7 28.09 -26.31 -17.48
C ASN A 7 27.79 -25.52 -16.19
N GLN A 8 28.34 -25.94 -15.05
CA GLN A 8 28.16 -25.23 -13.77
C GLN A 8 28.87 -23.88 -13.77
N GLU A 9 30.10 -23.81 -14.29
CA GLU A 9 30.86 -22.56 -14.41
C GLU A 9 30.15 -21.56 -15.35
N ALA A 10 29.65 -22.03 -16.51
CA ALA A 10 28.87 -21.19 -17.42
C ALA A 10 27.57 -20.69 -16.78
N SER A 11 26.88 -21.54 -16.02
CA SER A 11 25.66 -21.15 -15.30
C SER A 11 25.95 -20.13 -14.19
N LEU A 12 27.06 -20.28 -13.47
CA LEU A 12 27.46 -19.33 -12.43
C LEU A 12 27.78 -17.96 -13.04
N GLN A 13 28.55 -17.95 -14.14
CA GLN A 13 28.88 -16.72 -14.85
C GLN A 13 27.63 -16.01 -15.38
N TYR A 14 26.67 -16.78 -15.93
CA TYR A 14 25.39 -16.22 -16.38
C TYR A 14 24.60 -15.59 -15.22
N MET A 15 24.52 -16.26 -14.07
CA MET A 15 23.84 -15.71 -12.89
C MET A 15 24.50 -14.42 -12.38
N GLN A 16 25.84 -14.37 -12.36
CA GLN A 16 26.58 -13.16 -11.97
C GLN A 16 26.29 -12.01 -12.93
N ASN A 17 26.39 -12.24 -14.24
CA ASN A 17 26.10 -11.21 -15.25
C ASN A 17 24.65 -10.71 -15.15
N SER A 18 23.69 -11.62 -14.93
CA SER A 18 22.28 -11.26 -14.76
C SER A 18 22.06 -10.43 -13.49
N PHE A 19 22.72 -10.79 -12.38
CA PHE A 19 22.67 -10.04 -11.14
C PHE A 19 23.22 -8.62 -11.32
N ASP A 20 24.38 -8.48 -11.96
CA ASP A 20 25.00 -7.18 -12.23
C ASP A 20 24.11 -6.30 -13.13
N GLU A 21 23.43 -6.89 -14.12
CA GLU A 21 22.46 -6.18 -14.96
C GLU A 21 21.28 -5.64 -14.14
N GLN A 22 20.72 -6.44 -13.22
CA GLN A 22 19.64 -5.99 -12.34
C GLN A 22 20.12 -4.91 -11.38
N LEU A 23 21.33 -5.03 -10.83
CA LEU A 23 21.94 -4.02 -9.98
C LEU A 23 22.10 -2.69 -10.73
N GLN A 24 22.53 -2.74 -11.99
CA GLN A 24 22.62 -1.56 -12.86
C GLN A 24 21.26 -0.90 -13.08
N LYS A 25 20.20 -1.68 -13.32
CA LYS A 25 18.82 -1.16 -13.45
C LYS A 25 18.31 -0.49 -12.19
N ILE A 26 18.63 -1.04 -11.02
CA ILE A 26 18.32 -0.43 -9.72
C ILE A 26 19.04 0.92 -9.59
N HIS A 27 20.33 0.96 -9.90
CA HIS A 27 21.11 2.21 -9.86
C HIS A 27 20.63 3.26 -10.87
N GLU A 28 20.21 2.86 -12.07
CA GLU A 28 19.63 3.76 -13.05
C GLU A 28 18.28 4.32 -12.58
N THR A 29 17.41 3.47 -12.02
CA THR A 29 16.11 3.87 -11.48
C THR A 29 16.28 4.87 -10.34
N ARG A 30 17.22 4.61 -9.41
CA ARG A 30 17.54 5.55 -8.32
C ARG A 30 18.04 6.90 -8.85
N ARG A 31 18.89 6.89 -9.88
CA ARG A 31 19.37 8.13 -10.52
C ARG A 31 18.22 8.94 -11.13
N LYS A 32 17.26 8.28 -11.80
CA LYS A 32 16.08 8.95 -12.37
C LYS A 32 15.18 9.56 -11.29
N ILE A 33 14.95 8.86 -10.17
CA ILE A 33 14.16 9.38 -9.05
C ILE A 33 14.82 10.63 -8.46
N ASN A 34 16.13 10.58 -8.18
CA ASN A 34 16.85 11.73 -7.63
C ASN A 34 16.82 12.93 -8.58
N ALA A 35 17.08 12.73 -9.87
CA ALA A 35 17.04 13.82 -10.86
C ALA A 35 15.65 14.49 -10.95
N ALA A 36 14.57 13.71 -10.80
CA ALA A 36 13.22 14.26 -10.75
C ALA A 36 12.99 15.10 -9.47
N LEU A 37 13.49 14.63 -8.32
CA LEU A 37 13.41 15.39 -7.06
C LEU A 37 14.21 16.70 -7.14
N ASP A 38 15.44 16.67 -7.67
CA ASP A 38 16.27 17.85 -7.87
C ASP A 38 15.58 18.88 -8.79
N THR A 39 14.89 18.40 -9.84
CA THR A 39 14.12 19.26 -10.76
C THR A 39 12.95 19.95 -10.04
N ILE A 40 12.22 19.22 -9.20
CA ILE A 40 11.10 19.77 -8.41
C ILE A 40 11.63 20.80 -7.42
N GLU A 41 12.69 20.49 -6.68
CA GLU A 41 13.32 21.41 -5.74
C GLU A 41 13.75 22.71 -6.42
N GLN A 42 14.49 22.61 -7.53
CA GLN A 42 14.98 23.79 -8.25
C GLN A 42 13.83 24.66 -8.77
N LYS A 43 12.75 24.03 -9.25
CA LYS A 43 11.54 24.75 -9.68
C LYS A 43 10.89 25.49 -8.50
N THR A 44 10.67 24.82 -7.37
CA THR A 44 10.08 25.43 -6.17
C THR A 44 10.94 26.59 -5.65
N LEU A 45 12.27 26.44 -5.63
CA LEU A 45 13.17 27.52 -5.23
C LEU A 45 13.09 28.74 -6.16
N ASN A 46 12.97 28.51 -7.47
CA ASN A 46 12.83 29.59 -8.44
C ASN A 46 11.50 30.34 -8.25
N GLU A 47 10.39 29.61 -8.06
CA GLU A 47 9.07 30.20 -7.78
C GLU A 47 9.09 31.02 -6.48
N MET A 48 9.70 30.48 -5.40
CA MET A 48 9.84 31.21 -4.13
C MET A 48 10.65 32.50 -4.29
N LYS A 49 11.75 32.48 -5.04
CA LYS A 49 12.57 33.67 -5.32
C LYS A 49 11.81 34.71 -6.15
N GLU A 50 11.02 34.27 -7.13
CA GLU A 50 10.20 35.15 -7.95
C GLU A 50 9.12 35.83 -7.10
N THR A 51 8.43 35.07 -6.24
CA THR A 51 7.45 35.62 -5.29
C THR A 51 8.09 36.62 -4.33
N LEU A 52 9.26 36.29 -3.77
CA LEU A 52 10.00 37.20 -2.89
C LEU A 52 10.36 38.50 -3.60
N THR A 53 10.86 38.42 -4.84
CA THR A 53 11.21 39.59 -5.64
C THR A 53 10.00 40.47 -5.92
N LYS A 54 8.84 39.88 -6.25
CA LYS A 54 7.58 40.62 -6.45
C LYS A 54 7.10 41.30 -5.17
N LEU A 55 7.17 40.62 -4.02
CA LEU A 55 6.80 41.19 -2.73
C LEU A 55 7.74 42.34 -2.32
N GLN A 56 9.04 42.18 -2.55
CA GLN A 56 10.03 43.25 -2.30
C GLN A 56 9.77 44.47 -3.18
N ALA A 57 9.48 44.28 -4.46
CA ALA A 57 9.13 45.37 -5.37
C ALA A 57 7.85 46.09 -4.93
N SER A 58 6.79 45.36 -4.60
CA SER A 58 5.53 45.94 -4.10
C SER A 58 5.73 46.72 -2.80
N CYS A 59 6.51 46.17 -1.86
CA CYS A 59 6.81 46.84 -0.59
C CYS A 59 7.61 48.13 -0.82
N LYS A 60 8.58 48.10 -1.75
CA LYS A 60 9.34 49.29 -2.15
C LYS A 60 8.42 50.36 -2.76
N ASP A 61 7.53 49.98 -3.68
CA ASP A 61 6.57 50.91 -4.28
C ASP A 61 5.66 51.55 -3.21
N ASP A 62 5.23 50.77 -2.21
CA ASP A 62 4.43 51.28 -1.09
C ASP A 62 5.24 52.25 -0.20
N VAL A 63 6.52 51.96 0.07
CA VAL A 63 7.43 52.86 0.80
C VAL A 63 7.65 54.16 0.04
N ASP A 64 7.96 54.09 -1.26
CA ASP A 64 8.21 55.26 -2.10
C ASP A 64 6.95 56.14 -2.17
N LYS A 65 5.76 55.51 -2.23
CA LYS A 65 4.48 56.22 -2.18
C LYS A 65 4.19 56.86 -0.82
N CYS A 66 4.54 56.20 0.29
CA CYS A 66 4.48 56.78 1.63
C CYS A 66 5.34 58.04 1.73
N ILE A 67 6.59 57.97 1.26
CA ILE A 67 7.52 59.10 1.25
C ILE A 67 6.95 60.26 0.42
N SER A 68 6.46 59.98 -0.80
CA SER A 68 5.86 60.99 -1.66
C SER A 68 4.63 61.66 -1.01
N LEU A 69 3.74 60.88 -0.38
CA LEU A 69 2.58 61.43 0.32
C LEU A 69 2.98 62.30 1.52
N GLN A 70 4.01 61.90 2.26
CA GLN A 70 4.56 62.65 3.38
C GLN A 70 5.13 63.99 2.92
N ASP A 71 5.91 64.00 1.84
CA ASP A 71 6.49 65.22 1.26
C ASP A 71 5.41 66.19 0.78
N GLU A 72 4.37 65.69 0.08
CA GLU A 72 3.24 66.51 -0.34
C GLU A 72 2.47 67.13 0.83
N LEU A 73 2.23 66.35 1.91
CA LEU A 73 1.59 66.87 3.12
C LEU A 73 2.45 67.94 3.81
N LYS A 74 3.78 67.75 3.85
CA LYS A 74 4.71 68.74 4.40
C LYS A 74 4.66 70.05 3.62
N GLN A 75 4.68 69.99 2.29
CA GLN A 75 4.56 71.17 1.42
C GLN A 75 3.21 71.89 1.63
N LEU A 76 2.10 71.15 1.71
CA LEU A 76 0.78 71.74 1.97
C LEU A 76 0.70 72.42 3.34
N ARG A 77 1.30 71.81 4.37
CA ARG A 77 1.39 72.40 5.71
C ARG A 77 2.17 73.71 5.68
N ASP A 78 3.35 73.71 5.06
CA ASP A 78 4.20 74.89 4.99
C ASP A 78 3.50 76.03 4.22
N ALA A 79 2.78 75.71 3.14
CA ALA A 79 1.97 76.68 2.39
C ALA A 79 0.80 77.26 3.22
N ILE A 80 0.12 76.44 4.03
CA ILE A 80 -0.95 76.91 4.93
C ILE A 80 -0.38 77.89 5.97
N GLN A 81 0.79 77.58 6.53
CA GLN A 81 1.46 78.42 7.51
C GLN A 81 1.79 79.80 6.91
N ASP A 82 2.43 79.81 5.74
CA ASP A 82 2.82 81.04 5.01
C ASP A 82 1.62 81.94 4.62
N ILE A 83 0.45 81.35 4.36
CA ILE A 83 -0.78 82.08 4.02
C ILE A 83 -1.43 82.66 5.28
N SER A 84 -1.38 81.94 6.40
CA SER A 84 -1.99 82.37 7.67
C SER A 84 -1.39 83.68 8.17
N ASP A 85 -0.08 83.87 7.98
CA ASP A 85 0.66 85.08 8.37
C ASP A 85 0.29 86.32 7.52
N LYS A 86 -0.39 86.13 6.38
CA LYS A 86 -0.69 87.19 5.40
C LYS A 86 -2.16 87.60 5.35
N SER A 87 -3.01 87.09 6.26
CA SER A 87 -4.43 87.46 6.40
C SER A 87 -5.30 87.28 5.13
N LYS A 88 -4.94 86.36 4.22
CA LYS A 88 -5.71 86.05 3.00
C LYS A 88 -6.65 84.85 3.21
N LEU A 89 -7.86 85.12 3.67
CA LEU A 89 -8.88 84.11 4.01
C LEU A 89 -9.19 83.11 2.87
N ASP A 90 -9.37 83.58 1.64
CA ASP A 90 -9.77 82.71 0.52
C ASP A 90 -8.69 81.67 0.15
N LEU A 91 -7.42 82.09 0.15
CA LEU A 91 -6.31 81.18 -0.14
C LEU A 91 -6.12 80.15 0.98
N SER A 92 -6.37 80.55 2.23
CA SER A 92 -6.32 79.65 3.39
C SER A 92 -7.39 78.55 3.28
N PHE A 93 -8.61 78.92 2.87
CA PHE A 93 -9.69 77.95 2.66
C PHE A 93 -9.35 76.93 1.57
N ILE A 94 -8.81 77.37 0.43
CA ILE A 94 -8.40 76.48 -0.67
C ILE A 94 -7.28 75.53 -0.23
N ALA A 95 -6.25 76.05 0.44
CA ALA A 95 -5.13 75.23 0.92
C ALA A 95 -5.59 74.19 1.96
N THR A 96 -6.47 74.59 2.88
CA THR A 96 -7.06 73.69 3.89
C THR A 96 -7.87 72.58 3.23
N ARG A 97 -8.67 72.88 2.20
CA ARG A 97 -9.44 71.87 1.47
C ARG A 97 -8.52 70.86 0.76
N LYS A 98 -7.47 71.32 0.08
CA LYS A 98 -6.47 70.44 -0.55
C LYS A 98 -5.77 69.54 0.48
N CYS A 99 -5.42 70.09 1.64
CA CYS A 99 -4.83 69.33 2.75
C CYS A 99 -5.78 68.23 3.23
N LYS A 100 -7.06 68.56 3.43
CA LYS A 100 -8.09 67.58 3.81
C LYS A 100 -8.20 66.43 2.79
N ASP A 101 -8.26 66.75 1.50
CA ASP A 101 -8.36 65.75 0.44
C ASP A 101 -7.11 64.83 0.44
N LYS A 102 -5.92 65.40 0.66
CA LYS A 102 -4.66 64.64 0.70
C LYS A 102 -4.55 63.76 1.96
N ILE A 103 -5.01 64.24 3.12
CA ILE A 103 -5.13 63.43 4.34
C ILE A 103 -6.04 62.24 4.10
N GLN A 104 -7.19 62.45 3.44
CA GLN A 104 -8.11 61.36 3.12
C GLN A 104 -7.48 60.31 2.17
N GLN A 105 -6.66 60.75 1.20
CA GLN A 105 -5.87 59.84 0.36
C GLN A 105 -4.87 59.02 1.17
N CYS A 106 -4.16 59.66 2.12
CA CYS A 106 -3.23 58.98 3.02
C CYS A 106 -3.94 57.98 3.91
N GLU A 107 -5.08 58.32 4.49
CA GLU A 107 -5.88 57.40 5.30
C GLU A 107 -6.37 56.20 4.50
N THR A 108 -6.80 56.42 3.25
CA THR A 108 -7.24 55.33 2.37
C THR A 108 -6.08 54.40 2.02
N PHE A 109 -4.92 54.98 1.73
CA PHE A 109 -3.69 54.22 1.45
C PHE A 109 -3.22 53.44 2.67
N LEU A 110 -3.16 54.09 3.83
CA LEU A 110 -2.82 53.47 5.10
C LEU A 110 -3.83 52.37 5.41
N LYS A 111 -5.15 52.57 5.35
CA LYS A 111 -6.13 51.49 5.58
C LYS A 111 -5.93 50.28 4.68
N LYS A 112 -5.52 50.49 3.42
CA LYS A 112 -5.19 49.41 2.50
C LYS A 112 -3.93 48.63 2.92
N ASN A 113 -2.97 49.31 3.55
CA ASN A 113 -1.65 48.78 3.90
C ASN A 113 -1.40 48.56 5.41
N SER A 114 -2.30 48.98 6.29
CA SER A 114 -2.17 49.02 7.76
C SER A 114 -2.78 47.80 8.46
N LEU A 115 -3.46 46.94 7.70
CA LEU A 115 -3.55 45.54 8.08
C LEU A 115 -2.11 45.04 7.99
N GLY A 116 -1.42 44.94 9.13
CA GLY A 116 -0.02 44.57 9.22
C GLY A 116 0.26 43.26 8.51
N ASN A 117 0.44 43.35 7.19
CA ASN A 117 0.69 42.23 6.31
C ASN A 117 2.15 41.87 6.53
N THR A 118 2.42 41.20 7.65
CA THR A 118 3.64 40.42 7.80
C THR A 118 3.56 39.32 6.77
N PHE A 119 4.26 39.52 5.65
CA PHE A 119 4.39 38.50 4.63
C PHE A 119 5.30 37.39 5.16
N TYR A 120 4.75 36.19 5.27
CA TYR A 120 5.53 34.98 5.52
C TYR A 120 5.43 34.08 4.30
N ILE A 121 6.57 33.58 3.84
CA ILE A 121 6.63 32.53 2.83
C ILE A 121 6.83 31.23 3.59
N THR A 122 5.83 30.36 3.57
CA THR A 122 5.90 29.03 4.20
C THR A 122 5.94 27.96 3.14
N PHE A 123 6.92 27.07 3.23
CA PHE A 123 6.92 25.84 2.45
C PHE A 123 6.09 24.78 3.18
N GLN A 124 5.14 24.18 2.48
CA GLN A 124 4.41 23.00 2.94
C GLN A 124 4.75 21.83 2.01
N PRO A 125 5.39 20.76 2.52
CA PRO A 125 5.65 19.58 1.73
C PRO A 125 4.35 19.01 1.18
N ASN A 126 4.36 18.58 -0.08
CA ASN A 126 3.22 17.85 -0.65
C ASN A 126 3.09 16.49 0.05
N SER A 127 1.99 16.28 0.77
CA SER A 127 1.73 15.06 1.55
C SER A 127 1.70 13.81 0.69
N ASP A 128 1.26 13.90 -0.57
CA ASP A 128 1.17 12.76 -1.48
C ASP A 128 2.56 12.27 -1.88
N ILE A 129 3.50 13.20 -2.11
CA ILE A 129 4.90 12.86 -2.38
C ILE A 129 5.51 12.16 -1.16
N VAL A 130 5.32 12.72 0.03
CA VAL A 130 5.83 12.12 1.29
C VAL A 130 5.23 10.73 1.51
N GLN A 131 3.92 10.56 1.28
CA GLN A 131 3.24 9.28 1.42
C GLN A 131 3.67 8.27 0.35
N TYR A 132 3.93 8.73 -0.88
CA TYR A 132 4.40 7.87 -1.95
C TYR A 132 5.82 7.38 -1.67
N LEU A 133 6.72 8.28 -1.26
CA LEU A 133 8.09 7.95 -0.88
C LEU A 133 8.14 7.02 0.33
N SER A 134 7.24 7.18 1.32
CA SER A 134 7.17 6.25 2.46
C SER A 134 6.68 4.85 2.09
N LYS A 135 5.91 4.72 1.00
CA LYS A 135 5.50 3.43 0.42
C LYS A 135 6.57 2.78 -0.47
N LEU A 136 7.66 3.48 -0.80
CA LEU A 136 8.76 2.93 -1.60
C LEU A 136 9.57 1.85 -0.86
N SER A 137 9.25 1.52 0.39
CA SER A 137 9.74 0.30 1.06
C SER A 137 9.40 -0.99 0.28
N GLY A 138 8.51 -0.92 -0.73
CA GLY A 138 8.20 -2.00 -1.68
C GLY A 138 9.05 -2.05 -2.95
N LEU A 139 10.03 -1.14 -3.16
CA LEU A 139 10.98 -1.25 -4.29
C LEU A 139 11.87 -2.50 -4.19
N GLU A 140 11.93 -3.12 -3.01
CA GLU A 140 12.70 -4.32 -2.71
C GLU A 140 11.97 -5.63 -3.05
N LYS A 141 11.07 -5.64 -4.05
CA LYS A 141 10.50 -6.90 -4.53
C LYS A 141 11.56 -7.68 -5.31
N ILE A 142 12.50 -8.27 -4.59
CA ILE A 142 13.43 -9.26 -5.10
C ILE A 142 12.63 -10.53 -5.25
N GLU A 143 12.01 -10.72 -6.41
CA GLU A 143 11.46 -12.01 -6.78
C GLU A 143 12.62 -12.98 -6.99
N HIS A 144 12.99 -13.69 -5.93
CA HIS A 144 13.80 -14.89 -6.06
C HIS A 144 12.94 -15.97 -6.71
N SER A 145 12.79 -15.89 -8.03
CA SER A 145 12.63 -17.07 -8.86
C SER A 145 13.93 -17.86 -8.73
N ILE A 146 14.14 -18.52 -7.59
CA ILE A 146 14.82 -19.80 -7.67
C ILE A 146 13.87 -20.58 -8.56
N GLN A 147 14.26 -20.77 -9.82
CA GLN A 147 13.90 -22.00 -10.48
C GLN A 147 14.58 -23.11 -9.65
N THR A 148 14.04 -23.38 -8.45
CA THR A 148 13.68 -24.75 -8.13
C THR A 148 13.11 -25.22 -9.44
N LEU A 149 13.55 -26.37 -9.92
CA LEU A 149 12.77 -27.09 -10.90
C LEU A 149 11.39 -27.36 -10.23
N LEU A 150 10.54 -26.33 -10.09
CA LEU A 150 9.20 -26.31 -10.59
C LEU A 150 9.38 -26.91 -11.96
N ILE A 151 9.34 -28.24 -11.95
CA ILE A 151 8.83 -29.06 -13.02
C ILE A 151 7.85 -28.12 -13.70
N GLN A 152 8.19 -27.63 -14.89
CA GLN A 152 7.21 -26.99 -15.74
C GLN A 152 6.08 -28.00 -15.73
N ASP A 153 5.04 -27.73 -14.94
CA ASP A 153 3.90 -28.61 -14.83
C ASP A 153 3.25 -28.43 -16.18
N ASN A 154 3.73 -29.25 -17.12
CA ASN A 154 3.02 -29.56 -18.31
C ASN A 154 1.63 -29.91 -17.78
N PRO A 155 0.57 -29.17 -18.14
CA PRO A 155 -0.78 -29.47 -17.67
C PRO A 155 -1.20 -30.91 -18.02
N ASN A 156 -0.44 -31.58 -18.89
CA ASN A 156 -0.55 -33.00 -19.24
C ASN A 156 0.40 -33.92 -18.47
N LYS A 157 1.01 -33.49 -17.37
CA LYS A 157 1.87 -34.35 -16.55
C LYS A 157 1.01 -35.41 -15.88
N ILE A 158 1.01 -36.60 -16.47
CA ILE A 158 0.37 -37.77 -15.91
C ILE A 158 1.12 -38.13 -14.63
N ILE A 159 0.49 -37.90 -13.48
CA ILE A 159 1.01 -38.37 -12.19
C ILE A 159 0.68 -39.86 -12.10
N THR A 160 1.70 -40.70 -12.31
CA THR A 160 1.55 -42.14 -12.10
C THR A 160 1.61 -42.43 -10.60
N VAL A 161 0.53 -42.99 -10.05
CA VAL A 161 0.48 -43.44 -8.65
C VAL A 161 1.29 -44.73 -8.53
N HIS A 162 2.47 -44.66 -7.92
CA HIS A 162 3.40 -45.80 -7.79
C HIS A 162 3.00 -46.81 -6.69
N GLY A 163 2.02 -46.50 -5.84
CA GLY A 163 1.58 -47.39 -4.79
C GLY A 163 0.51 -46.77 -3.89
N LYS A 164 -0.10 -47.61 -3.06
CA LYS A 164 -1.09 -47.22 -2.05
C LYS A 164 -0.70 -47.84 -0.72
N SER A 165 -0.61 -47.00 0.31
CA SER A 165 -0.43 -47.42 1.70
C SER A 165 -1.58 -46.85 2.55
N VAL A 166 -1.86 -47.51 3.67
CA VAL A 166 -2.86 -47.06 4.64
C VAL A 166 -2.14 -46.72 5.93
N HIS A 167 -2.39 -45.51 6.44
CA HIS A 167 -1.77 -45.00 7.66
C HIS A 167 -2.84 -44.63 8.67
N ASN A 168 -2.61 -44.98 9.94
CA ASN A 168 -3.50 -44.61 11.03
C ASN A 168 -3.18 -43.18 11.49
N VAL A 169 -4.15 -42.28 11.33
CA VAL A 169 -4.06 -40.87 11.74
C VAL A 169 -4.87 -40.57 13.00
N ARG A 170 -5.30 -41.60 13.73
CA ARG A 170 -6.06 -41.45 14.97
C ARG A 170 -5.16 -41.01 16.13
N ILE A 171 -5.66 -40.12 16.96
CA ILE A 171 -5.07 -39.73 18.25
C ILE A 171 -5.94 -40.24 19.40
N SER A 172 -5.38 -40.31 20.61
CA SER A 172 -6.09 -40.84 21.79
C SER A 172 -7.36 -40.07 22.14
N SER A 173 -7.43 -38.77 21.81
CA SER A 173 -8.61 -37.91 22.03
C SER A 173 -9.69 -38.02 20.96
N ASP A 174 -9.50 -38.81 19.89
CA ASP A 174 -10.51 -38.95 18.85
C ASP A 174 -11.67 -39.82 19.31
N SER A 175 -12.87 -39.24 19.32
CA SER A 175 -14.11 -39.93 19.70
C SER A 175 -14.89 -40.48 18.50
N LYS A 176 -14.54 -40.08 17.27
CA LYS A 176 -15.23 -40.46 16.03
C LYS A 176 -14.27 -41.06 15.00
N VAL A 177 -14.84 -41.75 14.01
CA VAL A 177 -14.09 -42.19 12.83
C VAL A 177 -13.53 -40.97 12.09
N CYS A 178 -12.22 -40.98 11.83
CA CYS A 178 -11.54 -39.89 11.11
C CYS A 178 -12.12 -39.77 9.69
N ILE A 179 -12.61 -38.58 9.34
CA ILE A 179 -13.01 -38.24 7.97
C ILE A 179 -12.07 -37.16 7.49
N ILE A 180 -11.10 -37.55 6.64
CA ILE A 180 -10.10 -36.62 6.13
C ILE A 180 -10.64 -35.89 4.91
N THR A 181 -10.79 -34.58 5.00
CA THR A 181 -11.35 -33.75 3.93
C THR A 181 -10.32 -32.97 3.14
N ALA A 182 -9.14 -32.75 3.72
CA ALA A 182 -8.05 -32.08 3.03
C ALA A 182 -6.69 -32.46 3.58
N ILE A 183 -5.69 -32.26 2.71
CA ILE A 183 -4.28 -32.56 2.94
C ILE A 183 -3.47 -31.36 2.42
N CYS A 184 -2.45 -30.95 3.16
CA CYS A 184 -1.48 -29.94 2.73
C CYS A 184 -0.07 -30.41 3.07
N VAL A 185 0.83 -30.40 2.10
CA VAL A 185 2.24 -30.77 2.28
C VAL A 185 3.07 -29.49 2.46
N LEU A 186 3.88 -29.45 3.50
CA LEU A 186 4.81 -28.34 3.78
C LEU A 186 6.22 -28.64 3.23
N PRO A 187 7.08 -27.62 3.05
CA PRO A 187 8.36 -27.77 2.34
C PRO A 187 9.35 -28.72 3.00
N GLU A 188 9.29 -28.90 4.32
CA GLU A 188 10.16 -29.85 5.05
C GLU A 188 9.59 -31.29 5.06
N GLY A 189 8.53 -31.54 4.27
CA GLY A 189 7.92 -32.84 4.11
C GLY A 189 6.92 -33.23 5.21
N GLN A 190 6.56 -32.30 6.12
CA GLN A 190 5.42 -32.55 7.01
C GLN A 190 4.12 -32.50 6.22
N VAL A 191 3.16 -33.32 6.65
CA VAL A 191 1.84 -33.38 6.04
C VAL A 191 0.80 -32.94 7.06
N LEU A 192 -0.01 -31.95 6.73
CA LEU A 192 -1.17 -31.57 7.51
C LEU A 192 -2.41 -32.26 6.94
N VAL A 193 -3.27 -32.75 7.83
CA VAL A 193 -4.56 -33.34 7.47
C VAL A 193 -5.68 -32.71 8.29
N ALA A 194 -6.82 -32.44 7.64
CA ALA A 194 -8.04 -31.97 8.28
C ALA A 194 -8.93 -33.17 8.60
N ASP A 195 -9.13 -33.46 9.88
CA ASP A 195 -10.08 -34.46 10.35
C ASP A 195 -11.41 -33.78 10.69
N ARG A 196 -12.34 -33.85 9.74
CA ARG A 196 -13.65 -33.19 9.82
C ARG A 196 -14.44 -33.68 11.02
N SER A 197 -14.56 -34.99 11.18
CA SER A 197 -15.39 -35.61 12.24
C SER A 197 -14.94 -35.24 13.64
N ASN A 198 -13.63 -35.25 13.87
CA ASN A 198 -13.04 -34.96 15.18
C ASN A 198 -12.72 -33.47 15.39
N LYS A 199 -13.00 -32.59 14.42
CA LYS A 199 -12.69 -31.14 14.49
C LYS A 199 -11.22 -30.88 14.85
N THR A 200 -10.31 -31.58 14.21
CA THR A 200 -8.86 -31.43 14.46
C THR A 200 -8.08 -31.27 13.17
N ILE A 201 -7.01 -30.47 13.24
CA ILE A 201 -5.94 -30.49 12.25
C ILE A 201 -4.79 -31.28 12.86
N LYS A 202 -4.27 -32.26 12.12
CA LYS A 202 -3.19 -33.14 12.57
C LYS A 202 -2.00 -32.96 11.66
N MET A 203 -0.80 -32.98 12.24
CA MET A 203 0.46 -32.95 11.53
C MET A 203 1.12 -34.32 11.59
N LEU A 204 1.51 -34.81 10.43
CA LEU A 204 2.20 -36.06 10.23
C LEU A 204 3.68 -35.80 9.93
N ASP A 205 4.55 -36.68 10.44
CA ASP A 205 5.95 -36.73 10.03
C ASP A 205 6.12 -37.43 8.66
N GLN A 206 7.37 -37.57 8.22
CA GLN A 206 7.72 -38.24 6.97
C GLN A 206 7.40 -39.75 6.95
N GLN A 207 7.12 -40.33 8.11
CA GLN A 207 6.64 -41.71 8.27
C GLN A 207 5.11 -41.76 8.43
N TYR A 208 4.43 -40.65 8.17
CA TYR A 208 2.98 -40.47 8.28
C TYR A 208 2.42 -40.73 9.70
N ARG A 209 3.24 -40.56 10.74
CA ARG A 209 2.82 -40.65 12.15
C ARG A 209 2.38 -39.29 12.65
N VAL A 210 1.30 -39.23 13.43
CA VAL A 210 0.82 -37.97 14.02
C VAL A 210 1.82 -37.47 15.07
N VAL A 211 2.41 -36.30 14.84
CA VAL A 211 3.40 -35.67 15.73
C VAL A 211 2.87 -34.43 16.46
N SER A 212 1.81 -33.81 15.94
CA SER A 212 1.11 -32.71 16.60
C SER A 212 -0.35 -32.66 16.14
N HIS A 213 -1.22 -32.07 16.94
CA HIS A 213 -2.59 -31.78 16.55
C HIS A 213 -3.06 -30.45 17.16
N CYS A 214 -4.08 -29.83 16.58
CA CYS A 214 -4.80 -28.72 17.20
C CYS A 214 -6.31 -28.86 16.96
N SER A 215 -7.11 -28.69 18.01
CA SER A 215 -8.57 -28.68 17.92
C SER A 215 -9.08 -27.34 17.40
N VAL A 216 -9.99 -27.41 16.43
CA VAL A 216 -10.66 -26.27 15.79
C VAL A 216 -12.14 -26.21 16.21
N THR A 217 -12.78 -25.04 16.08
CA THR A 217 -14.14 -24.82 16.61
C THR A 217 -15.22 -25.48 15.73
N ASN A 218 -15.08 -25.32 14.41
CA ASN A 218 -16.03 -25.80 13.40
C ASN A 218 -15.46 -27.00 12.63
N LEU A 219 -16.24 -27.57 11.71
CA LEU A 219 -15.79 -28.69 10.88
C LEU A 219 -14.83 -28.17 9.79
N PRO A 220 -13.55 -28.61 9.76
CA PRO A 220 -12.65 -28.22 8.68
C PRO A 220 -13.03 -28.90 7.36
N PHE A 221 -12.87 -28.19 6.24
CA PHE A 221 -13.16 -28.67 4.89
C PHE A 221 -11.89 -28.77 4.05
N HIS A 222 -11.41 -27.65 3.52
CA HIS A 222 -10.24 -27.56 2.65
C HIS A 222 -9.08 -26.81 3.32
N MET A 223 -7.86 -26.98 2.80
CA MET A 223 -6.72 -26.22 3.28
C MET A 223 -5.74 -25.92 2.15
N CYS A 224 -5.03 -24.80 2.27
CA CYS A 224 -3.94 -24.47 1.38
C CYS A 224 -2.76 -23.90 2.17
N GLN A 225 -1.56 -24.07 1.62
CA GLN A 225 -0.37 -23.42 2.12
C GLN A 225 -0.40 -21.93 1.76
N ILE A 226 -0.02 -21.07 2.71
CA ILE A 226 0.18 -19.63 2.49
C ILE A 226 1.66 -19.28 2.53
N THR A 227 2.37 -19.83 3.52
CA THR A 227 3.83 -19.65 3.68
C THR A 227 4.44 -21.00 4.06
N PRO A 228 5.78 -21.15 4.06
CA PRO A 228 6.43 -22.39 4.50
C PRO A 228 5.95 -22.92 5.86
N SER A 229 5.49 -22.04 6.77
CA SER A 229 5.05 -22.40 8.12
C SER A 229 3.59 -22.05 8.41
N LYS A 230 2.78 -21.64 7.41
CA LYS A 230 1.38 -21.26 7.64
C LYS A 230 0.45 -21.85 6.60
N VAL A 231 -0.71 -22.29 7.06
CA VAL A 231 -1.82 -22.77 6.24
C VAL A 231 -3.10 -22.03 6.58
N ALA A 232 -3.96 -21.86 5.57
CA ALA A 232 -5.35 -21.45 5.77
C ALA A 232 -6.25 -22.66 5.62
N VAL A 233 -7.27 -22.75 6.47
CA VAL A 233 -8.23 -23.85 6.50
C VAL A 233 -9.63 -23.28 6.40
N THR A 234 -10.42 -23.72 5.41
CA THR A 234 -11.85 -23.40 5.36
C THR A 234 -12.60 -24.22 6.40
N MET A 235 -13.52 -23.56 7.07
CA MET A 235 -14.32 -24.12 8.14
C MET A 235 -15.79 -24.05 7.77
N GLU A 236 -16.60 -24.95 8.32
CA GLU A 236 -18.05 -24.79 8.31
C GLU A 236 -18.45 -23.44 8.96
N CYS A 237 -19.53 -22.85 8.46
CA CYS A 237 -20.04 -21.53 8.87
C CYS A 237 -19.20 -20.32 8.43
N SER A 238 -18.75 -20.30 7.18
CA SER A 238 -18.21 -19.07 6.55
C SER A 238 -16.94 -18.53 7.21
N GLU A 239 -16.06 -19.40 7.70
CA GLU A 239 -14.84 -18.99 8.44
C GLU A 239 -13.60 -19.61 7.78
N VAL A 240 -12.50 -18.84 7.74
CA VAL A 240 -11.16 -19.36 7.46
C VAL A 240 -10.29 -19.25 8.71
N GLN A 241 -9.76 -20.39 9.17
CA GLN A 241 -8.84 -20.46 10.30
C GLN A 241 -7.40 -20.55 9.78
N PHE A 242 -6.53 -19.63 10.23
CA PHE A 242 -5.11 -19.71 9.94
C PHE A 242 -4.42 -20.59 10.99
N ILE A 243 -3.57 -21.52 10.56
CA ILE A 243 -2.77 -22.39 11.44
C ILE A 243 -1.30 -22.14 11.14
N THR A 244 -0.50 -21.94 12.18
CA THR A 244 0.95 -21.79 12.08
C THR A 244 1.63 -23.05 12.62
N VAL A 245 2.65 -23.53 11.93
CA VAL A 245 3.55 -24.58 12.39
C VAL A 245 4.76 -23.90 13.03
N ASN A 246 4.93 -24.07 14.34
CA ASN A 246 6.06 -23.53 15.08
C ASN A 246 6.72 -24.65 15.89
N ASN A 247 7.99 -24.96 15.61
CA ASN A 247 8.74 -26.02 16.30
C ASN A 247 7.99 -27.36 16.35
N ARG A 248 7.45 -27.78 15.20
CA ARG A 248 6.61 -28.99 15.07
C ARG A 248 5.37 -28.99 15.98
N LYS A 249 4.86 -27.83 16.35
CA LYS A 249 3.57 -27.67 17.02
C LYS A 249 2.61 -26.87 16.15
N LEU A 250 1.35 -27.29 16.13
CA LEU A 250 0.27 -26.56 15.47
C LEU A 250 -0.31 -25.51 16.41
N VAL A 251 -0.27 -24.25 15.98
CA VAL A 251 -0.79 -23.11 16.73
C VAL A 251 -1.90 -22.45 15.92
N LYS A 252 -3.09 -22.30 16.53
CA LYS A 252 -4.19 -21.54 15.94
C LYS A 252 -3.82 -20.07 15.88
N GLY A 253 -3.87 -19.49 14.69
CA GLY A 253 -3.75 -18.07 14.45
C GLY A 253 -5.11 -17.37 14.47
N ARG A 254 -5.16 -16.21 13.81
CA ARG A 254 -6.40 -15.45 13.63
C ARG A 254 -7.42 -16.21 12.76
N LYS A 255 -8.65 -15.72 12.81
CA LYS A 255 -9.77 -16.15 11.97
C LYS A 255 -10.13 -15.05 10.98
N LEU A 256 -10.65 -15.44 9.84
CA LEU A 256 -11.28 -14.57 8.86
C LEU A 256 -12.75 -14.97 8.74
N GLN A 257 -13.64 -14.06 9.10
CA GLN A 257 -15.08 -14.25 8.90
C GLN A 257 -15.48 -13.79 7.50
N LEU A 258 -16.17 -14.66 6.78
CA LEU A 258 -16.66 -14.43 5.43
C LEU A 258 -18.17 -14.13 5.48
N GLN A 259 -18.65 -13.41 4.48
CA GLN A 259 -20.09 -13.12 4.32
C GLN A 259 -20.83 -14.22 3.53
N HIS A 260 -20.14 -15.30 3.17
CA HIS A 260 -20.65 -16.41 2.37
C HIS A 260 -20.06 -17.72 2.89
N GLY A 261 -20.72 -18.84 2.62
CA GLY A 261 -20.15 -20.17 2.91
C GLY A 261 -18.81 -20.37 2.20
N CYS A 262 -18.00 -21.32 2.66
CA CYS A 262 -16.74 -21.66 2.02
C CYS A 262 -16.56 -23.18 1.95
N ALA A 263 -16.04 -23.65 0.82
CA ALA A 263 -15.78 -25.06 0.56
C ALA A 263 -14.29 -25.25 0.27
N GLY A 264 -13.81 -24.83 -0.91
CA GLY A 264 -12.42 -24.91 -1.33
C GLY A 264 -11.63 -23.63 -1.01
N ILE A 265 -10.31 -23.77 -0.97
CA ILE A 265 -9.38 -22.66 -0.80
C ILE A 265 -8.05 -22.95 -1.50
N ALA A 266 -7.52 -21.95 -2.19
CA ALA A 266 -6.17 -21.92 -2.73
C ALA A 266 -5.51 -20.57 -2.43
N CYS A 267 -4.18 -20.52 -2.51
CA CYS A 267 -3.39 -19.31 -2.33
C CYS A 267 -2.46 -19.12 -3.54
N HIS A 268 -2.47 -17.94 -4.13
CA HIS A 268 -1.57 -17.58 -5.22
C HIS A 268 -1.18 -16.10 -5.09
N GLN A 269 0.13 -15.79 -5.14
CA GLN A 269 0.65 -14.41 -5.06
C GLN A 269 0.05 -13.58 -3.90
N ASP A 270 0.01 -14.13 -2.69
CA ASP A 270 -0.55 -13.49 -1.49
C ASP A 270 -2.06 -13.18 -1.54
N ASP A 271 -2.77 -13.77 -2.51
CA ASP A 271 -4.22 -13.74 -2.60
C ASP A 271 -4.82 -15.12 -2.29
N LEU A 272 -5.92 -15.12 -1.55
CA LEU A 272 -6.75 -16.29 -1.26
C LEU A 272 -7.89 -16.39 -2.26
N TYR A 273 -8.04 -17.57 -2.85
CA TYR A 273 -9.10 -17.93 -3.77
C TYR A 273 -10.01 -18.91 -3.04
N ILE A 274 -11.21 -18.45 -2.68
CA ILE A 274 -12.15 -19.21 -1.85
C ILE A 274 -13.38 -19.55 -2.69
N THR A 275 -13.70 -20.84 -2.77
CA THR A 275 -14.92 -21.29 -3.45
C THR A 275 -16.06 -21.50 -2.48
N THR A 276 -17.25 -21.33 -3.03
CA THR A 276 -18.50 -21.84 -2.48
C THR A 276 -19.02 -22.90 -3.43
N PHE A 277 -20.22 -23.43 -3.21
CA PHE A 277 -20.86 -24.31 -4.19
C PHE A 277 -21.24 -23.59 -5.50
N HIS A 278 -21.30 -22.25 -5.50
CA HIS A 278 -21.84 -21.47 -6.62
C HIS A 278 -20.95 -20.29 -7.01
N ALA A 279 -19.81 -20.05 -6.37
CA ALA A 279 -19.02 -18.86 -6.66
C ALA A 279 -17.55 -19.03 -6.29
N LEU A 280 -16.71 -18.21 -6.92
CA LEU A 280 -15.30 -18.05 -6.60
C LEU A 280 -15.04 -16.60 -6.19
N TYR A 281 -14.43 -16.44 -5.02
CA TYR A 281 -14.08 -15.15 -4.45
C TYR A 281 -12.56 -15.02 -4.31
N LYS A 282 -12.07 -13.82 -4.54
CA LYS A 282 -10.69 -13.43 -4.29
C LYS A 282 -10.63 -12.56 -3.03
N TYR A 283 -9.74 -12.89 -2.12
CA TYR A 283 -9.47 -12.18 -0.88
C TYR A 283 -7.99 -11.87 -0.75
N THR A 284 -7.66 -10.75 -0.13
CA THR A 284 -6.30 -10.55 0.38
C THR A 284 -6.05 -11.48 1.56
N LEU A 285 -4.79 -11.76 1.88
CA LEU A 285 -4.47 -12.48 3.12
C LEU A 285 -5.01 -11.77 4.36
N SER A 286 -5.04 -10.43 4.41
CA SER A 286 -5.60 -9.68 5.55
C SER A 286 -7.10 -9.91 5.74
N GLY A 287 -7.80 -10.42 4.72
CA GLY A 287 -9.22 -10.75 4.78
C GLY A 287 -10.15 -9.78 4.07
N GLN A 288 -9.59 -8.84 3.29
CA GLN A 288 -10.39 -7.97 2.46
C GLN A 288 -10.83 -8.72 1.20
N GLN A 289 -12.14 -8.79 0.95
CA GLN A 289 -12.64 -9.29 -0.33
C GLN A 289 -12.21 -8.32 -1.44
N VAL A 290 -11.48 -8.83 -2.43
CA VAL A 290 -11.00 -8.06 -3.59
C VAL A 290 -12.04 -8.10 -4.70
N SER A 291 -12.53 -9.30 -5.04
CA SER A 291 -13.50 -9.47 -6.12
C SER A 291 -14.25 -10.80 -6.01
N LYS A 292 -15.41 -10.86 -6.67
CA LYS A 292 -16.12 -12.10 -6.97
C LYS A 292 -15.80 -12.46 -8.42
N MET A 293 -14.99 -13.48 -8.61
CA MET A 293 -14.41 -13.82 -9.92
C MET A 293 -15.36 -14.65 -10.77
N TYR A 294 -16.21 -15.47 -10.13
CA TYR A 294 -17.20 -16.29 -10.80
C TYR A 294 -18.43 -16.44 -9.92
N GLU A 295 -19.60 -16.50 -10.54
CA GLU A 295 -20.86 -16.87 -9.91
C GLU A 295 -21.68 -17.70 -10.89
N ASP A 296 -22.07 -18.89 -10.45
CA ASP A 296 -23.10 -19.68 -11.09
C ASP A 296 -24.46 -19.06 -10.76
N THR A 297 -25.10 -18.49 -11.79
CA THR A 297 -26.43 -17.88 -11.69
C THR A 297 -27.55 -18.86 -12.01
N PHE A 298 -27.24 -20.13 -12.33
CA PHE A 298 -28.27 -21.14 -12.47
C PHE A 298 -28.94 -21.32 -11.10
N GLY A 299 -30.27 -21.18 -11.08
CA GLY A 299 -31.10 -21.15 -9.87
C GLY A 299 -30.89 -22.36 -8.93
N PRO A 300 -31.48 -22.32 -7.73
CA PRO A 300 -31.23 -23.32 -6.68
C PRO A 300 -31.31 -24.74 -7.25
N TRP A 301 -30.28 -25.54 -6.97
CA TRP A 301 -30.11 -26.89 -7.49
C TRP A 301 -31.40 -27.71 -7.33
N THR A 302 -32.10 -27.97 -8.44
CA THR A 302 -33.38 -28.70 -8.44
C THR A 302 -33.21 -30.23 -8.47
N GLY A 303 -31.97 -30.72 -8.31
CA GLY A 303 -31.66 -32.16 -8.26
C GLY A 303 -31.67 -32.88 -9.62
N LYS A 304 -31.84 -32.16 -10.73
CA LYS A 304 -31.87 -32.75 -12.08
C LYS A 304 -30.90 -32.02 -13.02
N THR A 305 -29.79 -32.70 -13.33
CA THR A 305 -28.73 -32.47 -14.33
C THR A 305 -27.37 -31.89 -13.86
N GLN A 306 -26.35 -32.54 -14.43
CA GLN A 306 -24.88 -32.41 -14.39
C GLN A 306 -24.22 -31.57 -13.28
N SER A 307 -23.47 -32.26 -12.41
CA SER A 307 -22.61 -31.71 -11.38
C SER A 307 -21.38 -31.00 -11.98
N GLY A 308 -21.47 -29.70 -12.20
CA GLY A 308 -20.32 -28.82 -12.36
C GLY A 308 -19.77 -28.40 -10.99
N PHE A 309 -19.03 -29.29 -10.32
CA PHE A 309 -18.29 -28.87 -9.13
C PHE A 309 -17.10 -28.00 -9.56
N ILE A 310 -16.98 -26.81 -8.98
CA ILE A 310 -15.78 -25.98 -9.13
C ILE A 310 -14.71 -26.54 -8.18
N TRP A 311 -13.86 -27.41 -8.72
CA TRP A 311 -12.64 -27.84 -8.04
C TRP A 311 -11.54 -26.82 -8.34
N ILE A 312 -10.89 -26.33 -7.28
CA ILE A 312 -9.64 -25.57 -7.37
C ILE A 312 -8.52 -26.47 -6.87
#